data_AF-A0A3Q8W1U1-F1
#
_entry.id   AF-A0A3Q8W1U1-F1
#
_cell.length_a   1.000
_cell.length_b   1.000
_cell.length_c   1.000
_cell.angle_alpha   90.00
_cell.angle_beta   90.00
_cell.angle_gamma   90.00
#
_symmetry.space_group_name_H-M   'P 1'
#
loop_
_entity.id
_entity.type
_entity.pdbx_description
1 polymer ?
#
loop_
_entity_poly.entity_id
_entity_poly.type
_entity_poly.pdbx_seq_one_letter_code
_entity_poly.pdbx_strand_id
1 'polypeptide(L)'
;MRLRSMVAAGVAVLALTAVSGCGDDGGGDEGGAADGWGYGQSAGSGGGGRLMDTETEGRPSAATTAEIETFVSGRTTCTDLHMQARDYDDEDNPEAEAAGELWGISERAICYDETRNGVTLMSVNDMKSFQTQAKKRASDGYYLLGEDFAVTGGPTTRANLRQSGLLALVCDPEVQIPSGYTKEKALVDGCTLTDFIS
;
A
#
# COMPACT_ATOMS: atom_id res chain seq x y z
N MET A 1 17.18 -25.38 44.10
CA MET A 1 17.89 -26.49 43.42
C MET A 1 18.27 -26.03 42.02
N ARG A 2 19.41 -26.46 41.47
CA ARG A 2 19.80 -26.14 40.08
C ARG A 2 19.33 -27.27 39.16
N LEU A 3 18.75 -26.94 38.00
CA LEU A 3 18.75 -27.84 36.85
C LEU A 3 19.17 -27.06 35.61
N ARG A 4 20.18 -27.57 34.91
CA ARG A 4 20.66 -27.12 33.59
C ARG A 4 20.44 -28.27 32.63
N SER A 5 19.99 -28.01 31.40
CA SER A 5 20.24 -28.80 30.17
C SER A 5 19.46 -28.17 29.01
N MET A 6 19.84 -28.26 27.74
CA MET A 6 21.12 -28.57 27.08
C MET A 6 21.02 -27.97 25.66
N VAL A 7 22.10 -27.41 25.12
CA VAL A 7 22.12 -26.92 23.73
C VAL A 7 22.47 -28.08 22.80
N ALA A 8 21.69 -28.28 21.73
CA ALA A 8 22.02 -29.20 20.65
C ALA A 8 22.27 -28.40 19.36
N ALA A 9 23.52 -28.34 18.92
CA ALA A 9 23.89 -27.80 17.62
C ALA A 9 23.93 -28.94 16.58
N GLY A 10 23.21 -28.78 15.46
CA GLY A 10 23.28 -29.67 14.30
C GLY A 10 23.97 -28.97 13.14
N VAL A 11 24.98 -29.61 12.54
CA VAL A 11 25.79 -29.02 11.46
C VAL A 11 25.45 -29.65 10.09
N ALA A 12 25.42 -28.77 9.10
CA ALA A 12 25.20 -28.91 7.65
C ALA A 12 25.63 -30.21 6.92
N VAL A 13 24.94 -30.45 5.80
CA VAL A 13 25.54 -30.99 4.55
C VAL A 13 25.04 -30.16 3.36
N LEU A 14 25.96 -29.87 2.43
CA LEU A 14 25.72 -29.12 1.18
C LEU A 14 25.23 -30.03 0.05
N ALA A 15 24.42 -29.48 -0.86
CA ALA A 15 24.28 -29.99 -2.22
C ALA A 15 24.15 -28.82 -3.21
N LEU A 16 25.25 -28.47 -3.90
CA LEU A 16 25.18 -27.69 -5.12
C LEU A 16 24.98 -28.66 -6.29
N THR A 17 23.99 -28.39 -7.14
CA THR A 17 23.93 -28.95 -8.50
C THR A 17 24.05 -27.81 -9.51
N ALA A 18 24.94 -28.01 -10.48
CA ALA A 18 25.31 -26.99 -11.46
C ALA A 18 24.60 -27.16 -12.80
N VAL A 19 24.48 -26.03 -13.49
CA VAL A 19 24.03 -25.76 -14.86
C VAL A 19 23.92 -26.91 -15.88
N SER A 20 22.77 -26.94 -16.56
CA SER A 20 22.61 -27.21 -18.01
C SER A 20 21.26 -26.60 -18.46
N GLY A 21 21.10 -26.02 -19.65
CA GLY A 21 22.06 -25.62 -20.67
C GLY A 21 21.44 -24.53 -21.56
N CYS A 22 22.24 -23.88 -22.40
CA CYS A 22 21.79 -22.88 -23.38
C CYS A 22 22.19 -23.34 -24.79
N GLY A 23 21.31 -23.10 -25.76
CA GLY A 23 21.46 -23.38 -27.18
C GLY A 23 20.13 -23.83 -27.78
N ASP A 24 19.83 -23.60 -29.06
CA ASP A 24 20.40 -22.77 -30.12
C ASP A 24 19.41 -22.92 -31.30
N ASP A 25 19.36 -21.98 -32.24
CA ASP A 25 18.30 -21.88 -33.24
C ASP A 25 18.38 -22.86 -34.45
N GLY A 26 17.22 -23.13 -35.06
CA GLY A 26 17.06 -23.73 -36.40
C GLY A 26 16.58 -25.19 -36.41
N GLY A 27 15.71 -25.63 -37.34
CA GLY A 27 15.01 -24.93 -38.42
C GLY A 27 14.44 -25.94 -39.45
N GLY A 28 13.34 -25.58 -40.14
CA GLY A 28 12.68 -26.38 -41.20
C GLY A 28 11.51 -27.26 -40.70
N ASP A 29 10.25 -27.08 -41.10
CA ASP A 29 9.64 -27.29 -42.44
C ASP A 29 9.42 -28.79 -42.75
N GLU A 30 8.28 -29.34 -43.23
CA GLU A 30 6.97 -28.88 -43.78
C GLU A 30 5.89 -29.93 -43.38
N GLY A 31 4.56 -29.80 -43.57
CA GLY A 31 3.72 -28.79 -44.23
C GLY A 31 2.25 -29.26 -44.36
N GLY A 32 1.39 -28.46 -45.01
CA GLY A 32 -0.05 -28.72 -45.23
C GLY A 32 -0.98 -27.87 -44.34
N ALA A 33 -1.41 -26.65 -44.69
CA ALA A 33 -2.22 -26.21 -45.86
C ALA A 33 -3.60 -26.93 -45.92
N ALA A 34 -4.77 -26.31 -46.17
CA ALA A 34 -5.19 -24.93 -46.45
C ALA A 34 -6.74 -24.84 -46.20
N ASP A 35 -7.48 -23.72 -46.15
CA ASP A 35 -7.25 -22.26 -46.22
C ASP A 35 -8.44 -21.53 -45.50
N GLY A 36 -8.55 -20.18 -45.53
CA GLY A 36 -9.84 -19.50 -45.25
C GLY A 36 -9.82 -18.10 -44.59
N TRP A 37 -9.32 -17.10 -45.32
CA TRP A 37 -9.30 -15.66 -45.00
C TRP A 37 -10.65 -15.09 -44.45
N GLY A 38 -10.60 -14.23 -43.42
CA GLY A 38 -11.79 -13.52 -42.92
C GLY A 38 -11.55 -12.50 -41.80
N TYR A 39 -11.55 -11.21 -42.14
CA TYR A 39 -11.50 -10.05 -41.25
C TYR A 39 -12.75 -9.95 -40.35
N GLY A 40 -12.60 -9.79 -39.02
CA GLY A 40 -13.75 -9.53 -38.15
C GLY A 40 -13.54 -9.64 -36.63
N GLN A 41 -13.32 -8.49 -35.98
CA GLN A 41 -13.96 -8.02 -34.73
C GLN A 41 -14.46 -9.05 -33.68
N SER A 42 -13.87 -8.90 -32.47
CA SER A 42 -14.56 -8.88 -31.16
C SER A 42 -14.93 -10.17 -30.40
N ALA A 43 -14.97 -9.99 -29.06
CA ALA A 43 -15.37 -10.91 -27.97
C ALA A 43 -14.46 -12.13 -27.72
N GLY A 44 -14.05 -12.46 -26.49
CA GLY A 44 -14.23 -11.89 -25.15
C GLY A 44 -13.41 -12.76 -24.16
N SER A 45 -13.45 -12.70 -22.83
CA SER A 45 -14.04 -11.80 -21.83
C SER A 45 -13.34 -12.15 -20.51
N GLY A 46 -12.91 -11.19 -19.68
CA GLY A 46 -12.13 -11.54 -18.49
C GLY A 46 -11.77 -10.40 -17.52
N GLY A 47 -12.51 -9.30 -17.54
CA GLY A 47 -12.33 -8.18 -16.61
C GLY A 47 -13.69 -7.56 -16.35
N GLY A 48 -14.30 -7.90 -15.23
CA GLY A 48 -15.66 -7.47 -14.92
C GLY A 48 -15.70 -5.96 -14.73
N GLY A 49 -16.31 -5.25 -15.69
CA GLY A 49 -16.67 -3.85 -15.54
C GLY A 49 -17.65 -3.70 -14.37
N ARG A 50 -17.10 -3.41 -13.19
CA ARG A 50 -17.86 -2.66 -12.19
C ARG A 50 -17.97 -1.24 -12.73
N LEU A 51 -19.17 -0.69 -12.68
CA LEU A 51 -19.40 0.73 -12.91
C LEU A 51 -18.64 1.45 -11.79
N MET A 52 -17.43 1.94 -12.08
CA MET A 52 -16.66 2.74 -11.14
C MET A 52 -17.27 4.14 -11.12
N ASP A 53 -17.77 4.54 -9.96
CA ASP A 53 -18.17 5.92 -9.71
C ASP A 53 -16.96 6.86 -9.93
N THR A 54 -17.19 7.97 -10.63
CA THR A 54 -16.16 8.86 -11.17
C THR A 54 -15.58 9.81 -10.12
N GLU A 55 -14.82 9.30 -9.14
CA GLU A 55 -14.14 10.13 -8.10
C GLU A 55 -12.69 9.69 -7.72
N THR A 56 -12.02 8.82 -8.50
CA THR A 56 -10.65 8.34 -8.17
C THR A 56 -9.60 8.43 -9.29
N GLU A 57 -9.96 8.92 -10.49
CA GLU A 57 -9.06 8.93 -11.66
C GLU A 57 -7.76 9.72 -11.43
N GLY A 58 -6.66 8.99 -11.15
CA GLY A 58 -5.30 9.54 -11.12
C GLY A 58 -4.52 9.39 -9.80
N ARG A 59 -5.13 8.90 -8.71
CA ARG A 59 -4.39 8.60 -7.47
C ARG A 59 -3.49 7.36 -7.64
N PRO A 60 -2.33 7.28 -6.95
CA PRO A 60 -1.55 6.04 -6.87
C PRO A 60 -2.33 4.92 -6.18
N SER A 61 -2.21 3.70 -6.69
CA SER A 61 -2.63 2.46 -6.04
C SER A 61 -1.40 1.63 -5.63
N ALA A 62 -1.51 0.94 -4.49
CA ALA A 62 -0.56 -0.02 -3.95
C ALA A 62 -1.30 -0.96 -2.98
N ALA A 63 -1.70 -2.14 -3.45
CA ALA A 63 -2.65 -3.00 -2.76
C ALA A 63 -2.04 -3.80 -1.59
N THR A 64 -0.72 -3.85 -1.48
CA THR A 64 0.02 -4.59 -0.43
C THR A 64 1.05 -3.73 0.28
N THR A 65 1.38 -4.07 1.52
CA THR A 65 2.42 -3.36 2.31
C THR A 65 3.79 -3.30 1.62
N ALA A 66 4.15 -4.31 0.80
CA ALA A 66 5.38 -4.30 0.01
C ALA A 66 5.34 -3.35 -1.20
N GLU A 67 4.18 -3.21 -1.86
CA GLU A 67 3.99 -2.21 -2.93
C GLU A 67 3.98 -0.79 -2.34
N ILE A 68 3.37 -0.61 -1.16
CA ILE A 68 3.37 0.66 -0.44
C ILE A 68 4.81 1.01 0.00
N GLU A 69 5.57 0.07 0.54
CA GLU A 69 7.00 0.25 0.85
C GLU A 69 7.76 0.68 -0.39
N THR A 70 7.58 -0.01 -1.52
CA THR A 70 8.23 0.33 -2.80
C THR A 70 7.88 1.76 -3.25
N PHE A 71 6.61 2.15 -3.15
CA PHE A 71 6.14 3.49 -3.50
C PHE A 71 6.75 4.59 -2.60
N VAL A 72 6.84 4.33 -1.29
CA VAL A 72 7.37 5.24 -0.28
C VAL A 72 8.89 5.34 -0.39
N SER A 73 9.61 4.21 -0.48
CA SER A 73 11.06 4.12 -0.65
C SER A 73 11.58 4.80 -1.92
N GLY A 74 10.75 4.91 -2.97
CA GLY A 74 11.09 5.68 -4.17
C GLY A 74 11.10 7.21 -3.97
N ARG A 75 10.71 7.72 -2.79
CA ARG A 75 10.54 9.17 -2.51
C ARG A 75 11.08 9.62 -1.16
N THR A 76 11.06 8.75 -0.15
CA THR A 76 11.60 8.99 1.19
C THR A 76 12.32 7.75 1.70
N THR A 77 13.19 7.88 2.69
CA THR A 77 13.76 6.72 3.36
C THR A 77 12.66 5.93 4.10
N CYS A 78 12.67 4.61 3.94
CA CYS A 78 11.81 3.66 4.63
C CYS A 78 12.67 2.40 4.87
N THR A 79 13.26 2.32 6.06
CA THR A 79 14.21 1.25 6.45
C THR A 79 13.68 0.44 7.62
N ASP A 80 14.21 -0.76 7.82
CA ASP A 80 13.74 -1.73 8.83
C ASP A 80 12.23 -1.96 8.77
N LEU A 81 11.72 -2.43 7.63
CA LEU A 81 10.31 -2.76 7.48
C LEU A 81 9.91 -3.88 8.46
N HIS A 82 8.97 -3.57 9.35
CA HIS A 82 8.37 -4.51 10.28
C HIS A 82 6.87 -4.61 9.99
N MET A 83 6.42 -5.81 9.65
CA MET A 83 4.99 -6.12 9.65
C MET A 83 4.44 -5.94 11.07
N GLN A 84 3.36 -5.19 11.20
CA GLN A 84 2.63 -5.08 12.45
C GLN A 84 1.41 -5.99 12.42
N ALA A 85 0.92 -6.39 13.60
CA ALA A 85 -0.44 -6.85 13.69
C ALA A 85 -1.37 -5.75 13.15
N ARG A 86 -2.24 -6.12 12.22
CA ARG A 86 -3.23 -5.24 11.58
C ARG A 86 -4.13 -4.60 12.64
N ASP A 87 -4.52 -5.44 13.59
CA ASP A 87 -5.10 -5.15 14.88
C ASP A 87 -3.90 -5.02 15.87
N TYR A 88 -3.33 -3.82 15.93
CA TYR A 88 -2.16 -3.51 16.77
C TYR A 88 -2.64 -3.36 18.21
N ASP A 89 -2.30 -4.29 19.10
CA ASP A 89 -2.56 -4.13 20.53
C ASP A 89 -1.67 -3.02 21.10
N ASP A 90 -2.33 -1.97 21.56
CA ASP A 90 -1.75 -0.83 22.27
C ASP A 90 -2.38 -0.88 23.66
N GLU A 91 -1.60 -1.29 24.66
CA GLU A 91 -2.10 -1.55 26.02
C GLU A 91 -2.78 -0.31 26.65
N ASP A 92 -2.45 0.90 26.18
CA ASP A 92 -3.06 2.17 26.61
C ASP A 92 -4.33 2.55 25.80
N ASN A 93 -4.68 1.81 24.75
CA ASN A 93 -5.84 2.04 23.89
C ASN A 93 -6.69 0.76 23.71
N PRO A 94 -7.75 0.56 24.52
CA PRO A 94 -8.57 -0.66 24.49
C PRO A 94 -9.44 -0.85 23.23
N GLU A 95 -9.36 0.05 22.23
CA GLU A 95 -9.96 -0.13 20.90
C GLU A 95 -8.99 -0.76 19.87
N ALA A 96 -7.73 -1.02 20.25
CA ALA A 96 -6.65 -1.27 19.30
C ALA A 96 -6.64 -2.72 18.73
N GLU A 97 -7.07 -3.71 19.52
CA GLU A 97 -7.34 -5.12 19.13
C GLU A 97 -8.43 -5.31 18.05
N ALA A 98 -9.07 -4.24 17.58
CA ALA A 98 -9.97 -4.27 16.41
C ALA A 98 -9.66 -3.16 15.40
N ALA A 99 -8.52 -2.46 15.53
CA ALA A 99 -8.19 -1.30 14.70
C ALA A 99 -7.96 -1.67 13.22
N GLY A 100 -7.67 -2.92 12.89
CA GLY A 100 -7.59 -3.39 11.52
C GLY A 100 -8.96 -3.44 10.86
N GLU A 101 -9.88 -4.19 11.46
CA GLU A 101 -11.25 -4.34 10.95
C GLU A 101 -12.05 -3.02 10.99
N LEU A 102 -12.03 -2.31 12.12
CA LEU A 102 -12.80 -1.08 12.31
C LEU A 102 -12.38 0.07 11.37
N TRP A 103 -11.12 0.07 10.91
CA TRP A 103 -10.58 1.08 9.99
C TRP A 103 -10.58 0.61 8.52
N GLY A 104 -11.05 -0.60 8.21
CA GLY A 104 -10.96 -1.14 6.85
C GLY A 104 -9.53 -1.37 6.36
N ILE A 105 -8.60 -1.64 7.28
CA ILE A 105 -7.20 -1.95 6.99
C ILE A 105 -7.08 -3.47 6.77
N SER A 106 -6.41 -3.88 5.70
CA SER A 106 -6.12 -5.29 5.37
C SER A 106 -4.73 -5.72 5.84
N GLU A 107 -3.73 -4.84 5.71
CA GLU A 107 -2.35 -5.05 6.15
C GLU A 107 -1.78 -3.78 6.78
N ARG A 108 -0.87 -3.93 7.76
CA ARG A 108 -0.13 -2.83 8.36
C ARG A 108 1.36 -3.19 8.48
N ALA A 109 2.22 -2.23 8.16
CA ALA A 109 3.64 -2.28 8.44
C ALA A 109 4.13 -0.93 8.98
N ILE A 110 5.28 -0.94 9.63
CA ILE A 110 6.03 0.26 9.99
C ILE A 110 7.45 0.15 9.43
N CYS A 111 7.96 1.24 8.88
CA CYS A 111 9.39 1.43 8.60
C CYS A 111 9.84 2.77 9.21
N TYR A 112 11.12 3.10 9.07
CA TYR A 112 11.70 4.31 9.64
C TYR A 112 12.33 5.20 8.56
N ASP A 113 12.10 6.51 8.68
CA ASP A 113 12.77 7.51 7.85
C ASP A 113 14.21 7.79 8.33
N GLU A 114 14.92 8.68 7.59
CA GLU A 114 16.31 9.06 7.89
C GLU A 114 16.50 9.67 9.29
N THR A 115 15.43 10.22 9.87
CA THR A 115 15.41 10.79 11.23
C THR A 115 14.96 9.78 12.29
N ARG A 116 14.80 8.50 11.92
CA ARG A 116 14.23 7.41 12.74
C ARG A 116 12.80 7.66 13.21
N ASN A 117 12.05 8.55 12.56
CA ASN A 117 10.62 8.66 12.78
C ASN A 117 9.90 7.50 12.10
N GLY A 118 8.88 6.98 12.77
CA GLY A 118 8.04 5.91 12.23
C GLY A 118 7.21 6.38 11.05
N VAL A 119 7.16 5.53 10.02
CA VAL A 119 6.30 5.67 8.84
C VAL A 119 5.40 4.45 8.78
N THR A 120 4.11 4.66 9.05
CA THR A 120 3.12 3.57 9.09
C THR A 120 2.48 3.43 7.72
N LEU A 121 2.57 2.22 7.16
CA LEU A 121 2.05 1.81 5.86
C LEU A 121 0.80 0.97 6.09
N MET A 122 -0.32 1.33 5.46
CA MET A 122 -1.61 0.66 5.64
C MET A 122 -2.24 0.36 4.28
N SER A 123 -2.41 -0.92 3.95
CA SER A 123 -3.30 -1.32 2.84
C SER A 123 -4.75 -1.26 3.34
N VAL A 124 -5.65 -0.69 2.53
CA VAL A 124 -7.01 -0.30 2.94
C VAL A 124 -8.04 -0.87 1.96
N ASN A 125 -8.83 -1.84 2.41
CA ASN A 125 -9.89 -2.46 1.61
C ASN A 125 -11.28 -1.82 1.81
N ASP A 126 -11.45 -0.99 2.84
CA ASP A 126 -12.61 -0.10 3.00
C ASP A 126 -12.16 1.32 3.38
N MET A 127 -11.91 2.12 2.34
CA MET A 127 -11.48 3.52 2.46
C MET A 127 -12.53 4.41 3.15
N LYS A 128 -13.81 4.05 3.11
CA LYS A 128 -14.86 4.81 3.79
C LYS A 128 -14.83 4.57 5.30
N SER A 129 -14.62 3.33 5.72
CA SER A 129 -14.37 3.00 7.13
C SER A 129 -13.08 3.67 7.63
N PHE A 130 -12.00 3.64 6.84
CA PHE A 130 -10.75 4.34 7.17
C PHE A 130 -10.96 5.83 7.45
N GLN A 131 -11.58 6.55 6.50
CA GLN A 131 -11.86 7.98 6.64
C GLN A 131 -12.83 8.27 7.80
N THR A 132 -13.75 7.34 8.10
CA THR A 132 -14.70 7.48 9.22
C THR A 132 -13.99 7.44 10.57
N GLN A 133 -12.99 6.56 10.73
CA GLN A 133 -12.21 6.49 11.98
C GLN A 133 -11.17 7.62 12.06
N ALA A 134 -10.49 7.93 10.95
CA ALA A 134 -9.56 9.05 10.88
C ALA A 134 -10.24 10.38 11.27
N LYS A 135 -11.49 10.61 10.84
CA LYS A 135 -12.29 11.77 11.26
C LYS A 135 -12.48 11.89 12.77
N LYS A 136 -12.61 10.77 13.50
CA LYS A 136 -12.73 10.78 14.97
C LYS A 136 -11.42 11.19 15.67
N ARG A 137 -10.29 11.09 14.97
CA ARG A 137 -8.94 11.43 15.45
C ARG A 137 -8.35 12.63 14.69
N ALA A 138 -9.19 13.52 14.14
CA ALA A 138 -8.79 14.56 13.20
C ALA A 138 -7.77 15.60 13.74
N SER A 139 -7.70 15.78 15.06
CA SER A 139 -6.71 16.66 15.72
C SER A 139 -5.30 16.04 15.79
N ASP A 140 -5.22 14.71 15.80
CA ASP A 140 -4.01 13.96 16.16
C ASP A 140 -3.45 13.17 14.96
N GLY A 141 -4.32 12.75 14.05
CA GLY A 141 -4.02 11.91 12.90
C GLY A 141 -3.86 12.71 11.61
N TYR A 142 -2.70 12.59 10.98
CA TYR A 142 -2.45 13.10 9.63
C TYR A 142 -2.24 11.94 8.66
N TYR A 143 -3.10 11.82 7.63
CA TYR A 143 -3.08 10.69 6.70
C TYR A 143 -2.96 11.16 5.25
N LEU A 144 -2.05 10.52 4.50
CA LEU A 144 -1.92 10.64 3.05
C LEU A 144 -2.56 9.43 2.41
N LEU A 145 -3.51 9.63 1.50
CA LEU A 145 -4.29 8.57 0.87
C LEU A 145 -3.91 8.38 -0.60
N GLY A 146 -3.75 7.12 -1.00
CA GLY A 146 -3.82 6.68 -2.39
C GLY A 146 -5.26 6.30 -2.75
N GLU A 147 -5.42 5.43 -3.75
CA GLU A 147 -6.70 4.81 -4.10
C GLU A 147 -7.12 3.75 -3.07
N ASP A 148 -6.19 2.87 -2.69
CA ASP A 148 -6.40 1.65 -1.90
C ASP A 148 -5.44 1.54 -0.69
N PHE A 149 -4.72 2.61 -0.36
CA PHE A 149 -3.79 2.63 0.78
C PHE A 149 -3.72 3.98 1.48
N ALA A 150 -3.16 3.96 2.70
CA ALA A 150 -2.88 5.13 3.50
C ALA A 150 -1.46 5.08 4.09
N VAL A 151 -0.82 6.25 4.20
CA VAL A 151 0.48 6.45 4.84
C VAL A 151 0.37 7.55 5.89
N THR A 152 1.02 7.37 7.03
CA THR A 152 1.25 8.43 8.02
C THR A 152 2.69 8.41 8.53
N GLY A 153 3.19 9.57 8.94
CA GLY A 153 4.58 9.75 9.36
C GLY A 153 4.89 11.21 9.70
N GLY A 154 6.13 11.45 10.15
CA GLY A 154 6.59 12.77 10.60
C GLY A 154 6.72 13.82 9.47
N PRO A 155 7.06 15.08 9.82
CA PRO A 155 7.17 16.19 8.87
C PRO A 155 8.10 15.91 7.67
N THR A 156 9.22 15.21 7.88
CA THR A 156 10.16 14.81 6.82
C THR A 156 9.48 13.91 5.78
N THR A 157 8.85 12.83 6.24
CA THR A 157 8.09 11.91 5.39
C THR A 157 6.98 12.63 4.62
N ARG A 158 6.23 13.53 5.29
CA ARG A 158 5.20 14.35 4.65
C ARG A 158 5.77 15.26 3.57
N ALA A 159 6.90 15.94 3.83
CA ALA A 159 7.56 16.82 2.88
C ALA A 159 8.04 16.05 1.63
N ASN A 160 8.61 14.87 1.81
CA ASN A 160 9.08 14.01 0.72
C ASN A 160 7.94 13.44 -0.13
N LEU A 161 6.75 13.22 0.46
CA LEU A 161 5.58 12.70 -0.25
C LEU A 161 4.71 13.79 -0.92
N ARG A 162 5.07 15.08 -0.85
CA ARG A 162 4.24 16.19 -1.41
C ARG A 162 3.92 16.08 -2.90
N GLN A 163 4.83 15.52 -3.69
CA GLN A 163 4.68 15.38 -5.15
C GLN A 163 4.45 13.91 -5.56
N SER A 164 3.90 13.10 -4.65
CA SER A 164 3.73 11.66 -4.85
C SER A 164 2.46 11.28 -5.60
N GLY A 165 1.47 12.17 -5.66
CA GLY A 165 0.09 11.89 -6.11
C GLY A 165 -0.85 11.48 -4.97
N LEU A 166 -0.35 11.31 -3.74
CA LEU A 166 -1.20 11.11 -2.56
C LEU A 166 -1.88 12.42 -2.16
N LEU A 167 -3.09 12.30 -1.61
CA LEU A 167 -3.86 13.43 -1.08
C LEU A 167 -3.93 13.37 0.46
N ALA A 168 -3.75 14.51 1.11
CA ALA A 168 -4.00 14.68 2.54
C ALA A 168 -5.50 14.57 2.84
N LEU A 169 -5.86 13.74 3.82
CA LEU A 169 -7.20 13.71 4.41
C LEU A 169 -7.30 14.78 5.49
N VAL A 170 -8.04 15.85 5.23
CA VAL A 170 -8.30 16.95 6.16
C VAL A 170 -9.74 16.85 6.66
N CYS A 171 -9.91 16.49 7.94
CA CYS A 171 -11.21 16.37 8.61
C CYS A 171 -11.46 17.40 9.71
N ASP A 172 -10.44 18.18 10.06
CA ASP A 172 -10.52 19.27 11.04
C ASP A 172 -11.01 20.56 10.37
N PRO A 173 -12.15 21.15 10.80
CA PRO A 173 -12.68 22.39 10.21
C PRO A 173 -11.82 23.63 10.50
N GLU A 174 -10.88 23.61 11.45
CA GLU A 174 -9.98 24.73 11.72
C GLU A 174 -8.82 24.80 10.69
N VAL A 175 -8.53 23.69 9.98
CA VAL A 175 -7.47 23.61 8.98
C VAL A 175 -7.88 24.30 7.68
N GLN A 176 -7.37 25.51 7.48
CA GLN A 176 -7.59 26.29 6.25
C GLN A 176 -6.67 25.81 5.11
N ILE A 177 -7.23 25.05 4.17
CA ILE A 177 -6.55 24.68 2.92
C ILE A 177 -6.44 25.93 2.01
N PRO A 178 -5.23 26.40 1.64
CA PRO A 178 -5.05 27.64 0.85
C PRO A 178 -5.67 27.58 -0.55
N SER A 179 -5.80 28.74 -1.21
CA SER A 179 -6.18 28.82 -2.63
C SER A 179 -5.07 28.31 -3.54
N GLY A 180 -5.42 27.57 -4.59
CA GLY A 180 -4.48 27.02 -5.58
C GLY A 180 -4.16 25.53 -5.38
N TYR A 181 -4.60 24.94 -4.28
CA TYR A 181 -4.54 23.50 -4.02
C TYR A 181 -5.84 22.80 -4.48
N THR A 182 -5.69 21.56 -4.94
CA THR A 182 -6.78 20.65 -5.29
C THR A 182 -7.63 20.36 -4.07
N LYS A 183 -8.95 20.29 -4.25
CA LYS A 183 -9.92 19.98 -3.19
C LYS A 183 -10.97 19.03 -3.74
N GLU A 184 -10.89 17.77 -3.31
CA GLU A 184 -11.83 16.71 -3.67
C GLU A 184 -12.68 16.33 -2.46
N LYS A 185 -13.89 15.81 -2.72
CA LYS A 185 -14.75 15.35 -1.64
C LYS A 185 -14.19 14.04 -1.06
N ALA A 186 -14.13 13.95 0.26
CA ALA A 186 -13.90 12.67 0.93
C ALA A 186 -15.17 11.79 0.90
N LEU A 187 -15.01 10.48 1.11
CA LEU A 187 -16.09 9.50 1.22
C LEU A 187 -16.95 9.67 2.48
N VAL A 188 -16.53 10.57 3.38
CA VAL A 188 -17.18 10.93 4.65
C VAL A 188 -17.40 12.43 4.69
N ASP A 189 -18.65 12.85 4.92
CA ASP A 189 -19.01 14.27 4.95
C ASP A 189 -18.24 15.04 6.03
N GLY A 190 -17.80 16.26 5.71
CA GLY A 190 -16.98 17.10 6.59
C GLY A 190 -15.48 16.80 6.54
N CYS A 191 -15.03 15.87 5.69
CA CYS A 191 -13.63 15.73 5.33
C CYS A 191 -13.40 16.16 3.87
N THR A 192 -12.18 16.62 3.57
CA THR A 192 -11.71 17.03 2.23
C THR A 192 -10.41 16.30 1.91
N LEU A 193 -10.24 15.88 0.67
CA LEU A 193 -8.96 15.39 0.15
C LEU A 193 -8.24 16.53 -0.58
N THR A 194 -6.94 16.71 -0.36
CA THR A 194 -6.17 17.81 -0.95
C THR A 194 -4.71 17.48 -1.18
N ASP A 195 -4.10 18.06 -2.22
CA ASP A 195 -2.64 18.06 -2.44
C ASP A 195 -1.92 19.07 -1.52
N PHE A 196 -2.65 19.84 -0.70
CA PHE A 196 -2.08 20.64 0.38
C PHE A 196 -1.58 19.77 1.53
N ILE A 197 -0.36 19.28 1.38
CA ILE A 197 0.36 18.53 2.40
C ILE A 197 1.19 19.53 3.22
N SER A 198 0.75 19.85 4.44
CA SER A 198 1.40 20.86 5.30
C SER A 198 2.74 20.43 5.87
#